data_AF-A0A8B9S9U9-F1
#
_entry.id   AF-A0A8B9S9U9-F1
#
_cell.length_a   1.000
_cell.length_b   1.000
_cell.length_c   1.000
_cell.angle_alpha   90.00
_cell.angle_beta   90.00
_cell.angle_gamma   90.00
#
_symmetry.space_group_name_H-M   'P 1'
#
loop_
_entity.id
_entity.type
_entity.pdbx_description
1 polymer ?
#
loop_
_entity_poly.entity_id
_entity_poly.type
_entity_poly.pdbx_seq_one_letter_code
_entity_poly.pdbx_strand_id
1 'polypeptide(L)'
;WEEADVDEEWQGFDENIAHVPFFAERYSEAEMIKRSQEFYKLLNKRRSVRFLSDEPVPREVIDNVIRTAGTSPSGAHTEPWTFVVVQDSDLKHKIREIVEEEEEINYKKRMGERWVNDLKRLRTNWIKEYLDIAPYLILIFKQVYGRLPNGKKKTHYYNEISVSIACGILLAALQVC
;
A
#
# COMPACT_ATOMS: atom_id res chain seq x y z
N TRP A 1 -0.32 -20.45 -39.98
CA TRP A 1 -0.45 -19.92 -38.63
C TRP A 1 0.83 -20.28 -37.92
N GLU A 2 1.82 -19.38 -38.00
CA GLU A 2 3.08 -19.54 -37.27
C GLU A 2 2.75 -19.57 -35.79
N GLU A 3 3.21 -20.62 -35.10
CA GLU A 3 3.30 -20.66 -33.65
C GLU A 3 4.11 -19.43 -33.26
N ALA A 4 3.46 -18.45 -32.66
CA ALA A 4 4.16 -17.39 -31.98
C ALA A 4 4.97 -18.07 -30.88
N ASP A 5 6.29 -18.04 -31.01
CA ASP A 5 7.25 -18.34 -29.94
C ASP A 5 6.77 -17.63 -28.68
N VAL A 6 6.07 -18.37 -27.81
CA VAL A 6 5.90 -17.96 -26.44
C VAL A 6 7.28 -18.19 -25.87
N ASP A 7 8.08 -17.12 -25.85
CA ASP A 7 9.32 -17.08 -25.09
C ASP A 7 9.00 -17.62 -23.69
N GLU A 8 9.30 -18.90 -23.46
CA GLU A 8 9.30 -19.58 -22.19
C GLU A 8 10.45 -18.99 -21.37
N GLU A 9 10.36 -17.70 -21.03
CA GLU A 9 11.29 -17.07 -20.09
C GLU A 9 10.94 -17.56 -18.68
N TRP A 10 11.45 -18.75 -18.40
CA TRP A 10 11.55 -19.38 -17.09
C TRP A 10 11.78 -18.33 -15.99
N GLN A 11 10.82 -18.22 -15.06
CA GLN A 11 10.71 -17.09 -14.12
C GLN A 11 11.53 -17.28 -12.84
N GLY A 12 12.47 -18.21 -12.82
CA GLY A 12 13.34 -18.43 -11.66
C GLY A 12 12.64 -18.98 -10.42
N PHE A 13 11.43 -19.52 -10.54
CA PHE A 13 10.80 -20.27 -9.47
C PHE A 13 11.29 -21.72 -9.53
N ASP A 14 11.59 -22.29 -8.37
CA ASP A 14 11.82 -23.72 -8.26
C ASP A 14 10.52 -24.44 -8.64
N GLU A 15 10.56 -25.28 -9.67
CA GLU A 15 9.39 -26.06 -10.10
C GLU A 15 9.05 -27.16 -9.07
N ASN A 16 9.96 -27.43 -8.12
CA ASN A 16 9.82 -28.45 -7.08
C ASN A 16 9.49 -27.85 -5.70
N ILE A 17 8.60 -26.86 -5.63
CA ILE A 17 8.10 -26.40 -4.33
C ILE A 17 7.16 -27.46 -3.75
N ALA A 18 7.56 -28.04 -2.61
CA ALA A 18 6.75 -29.01 -1.90
C ALA A 18 5.45 -28.38 -1.38
N HIS A 19 4.31 -29.04 -1.66
CA HIS A 19 3.05 -28.69 -1.04
C HIS A 19 3.01 -29.21 0.39
N VAL A 20 2.61 -28.37 1.34
CA VAL A 20 2.49 -28.71 2.76
C VAL A 20 1.02 -28.61 3.21
N PRO A 21 0.56 -29.47 4.16
CA PRO A 21 -0.79 -29.35 4.70
C PRO A 21 -1.02 -28.00 5.40
N PHE A 22 -2.16 -27.37 5.14
CA PHE A 22 -2.56 -26.13 5.80
C PHE A 22 -3.38 -26.42 7.07
N PHE A 23 -2.95 -25.84 8.19
CA PHE A 23 -3.67 -25.90 9.46
C PHE A 23 -4.06 -24.49 9.89
N ALA A 24 -5.36 -24.27 10.09
CA ALA A 24 -5.89 -23.01 10.61
C ALA A 24 -6.54 -23.23 11.97
N GLU A 25 -6.48 -22.21 12.81
CA GLU A 25 -7.31 -22.15 14.01
C GLU A 25 -8.79 -22.09 13.60
N ARG A 26 -9.61 -22.98 14.16
CA ARG A 26 -11.06 -23.01 13.91
C ARG A 26 -11.81 -22.53 15.13
N TYR A 27 -12.61 -21.48 14.95
CA TYR A 27 -13.48 -20.95 15.99
C TYR A 27 -14.88 -21.58 15.93
N SER A 28 -15.61 -21.53 17.04
CA SER A 28 -17.05 -21.85 17.05
C SER A 28 -17.82 -20.79 16.25
N GLU A 29 -19.01 -21.14 15.74
CA GLU A 29 -19.84 -20.19 14.97
C GLU A 29 -20.16 -18.93 15.79
N ALA A 30 -20.47 -19.08 17.08
CA ALA A 30 -20.73 -17.95 17.97
C ALA A 30 -19.52 -17.01 18.08
N GLU A 31 -18.32 -17.57 18.21
CA GLU A 31 -17.08 -16.78 18.28
C GLU A 31 -16.74 -16.13 16.93
N MET A 32 -16.97 -16.81 15.79
CA MET A 32 -16.79 -16.22 14.45
C MET A 32 -17.70 -15.01 14.24
N ILE A 33 -18.98 -15.11 14.65
CA ILE A 33 -19.94 -14.00 14.57
C ILE A 33 -19.47 -12.83 15.43
N LYS A 34 -19.05 -13.10 16.67
CA LYS A 34 -18.57 -12.07 17.58
C LYS A 34 -17.34 -11.34 17.03
N ARG A 35 -16.30 -12.08 16.63
CA ARG A 35 -15.04 -11.53 16.12
C ARG A 35 -15.25 -10.70 14.85
N SER A 36 -16.06 -11.19 13.92
CA SER A 36 -16.37 -10.46 12.68
C SER A 36 -17.12 -9.14 12.94
N GLN A 37 -18.06 -9.13 13.89
CA GLN A 37 -18.76 -7.91 14.29
C GLN A 37 -17.83 -6.89 14.97
N GLU A 38 -16.94 -7.34 15.85
CA GLU A 38 -15.97 -6.49 16.54
C GLU A 38 -14.98 -5.89 15.53
N PHE A 39 -14.47 -6.69 14.61
CA PHE A 39 -13.55 -6.24 13.57
C PHE A 39 -14.22 -5.23 12.61
N TYR A 40 -15.48 -5.48 12.22
CA TYR A 40 -16.27 -4.50 11.46
C TYR A 40 -16.42 -3.18 12.23
N LYS A 41 -16.79 -3.23 13.51
CA LYS A 41 -16.94 -2.03 14.34
C LYS A 41 -15.61 -1.27 14.48
N LEU A 42 -14.48 -1.96 14.58
CA LEU A 42 -13.15 -1.35 14.61
C LEU A 42 -12.86 -0.61 13.30
N LEU A 43 -12.94 -1.30 12.16
CA LEU A 43 -12.62 -0.69 10.86
C LEU A 43 -13.62 0.39 10.43
N ASN A 44 -14.88 0.32 10.89
CA ASN A 44 -15.88 1.35 10.63
C ASN A 44 -15.56 2.68 11.33
N LYS A 45 -14.72 2.68 12.37
CA LYS A 45 -14.21 3.91 13.00
C LYS A 45 -13.14 4.61 12.16
N ARG A 46 -12.53 3.91 11.20
CA ARG A 46 -11.44 4.45 10.38
C ARG A 46 -11.93 5.62 9.53
N ARG A 47 -11.22 6.74 9.61
CA ARG A 47 -11.42 7.92 8.76
C ARG A 47 -10.11 8.34 8.13
N SER A 48 -10.16 8.92 6.95
CA SER A 48 -9.00 9.61 6.38
C SER A 48 -8.81 10.94 7.10
N VAL A 49 -7.82 11.01 7.97
CA VAL A 49 -7.46 12.20 8.75
C VAL A 49 -6.39 12.99 7.99
N ARG A 50 -6.56 14.32 7.90
CA ARG A 50 -5.62 15.23 7.19
C ARG A 50 -4.93 16.23 8.13
N PHE A 51 -5.19 16.11 9.43
CA PHE A 51 -4.58 16.91 10.49
C PHE A 51 -3.96 15.91 11.46
N LEU A 52 -2.65 15.79 11.44
CA LEU A 52 -1.90 14.82 12.22
C LEU A 52 -1.11 15.56 13.30
N SER A 53 -0.82 14.87 14.40
CA SER A 53 0.12 15.34 15.41
C SER A 53 1.56 14.99 15.01
N ASP A 54 2.50 15.77 15.51
CA ASP A 54 3.94 15.51 15.48
C ASP A 54 4.42 14.58 16.60
N GLU A 55 3.50 14.06 17.43
CA GLU A 55 3.81 13.12 18.50
C GLU A 55 4.55 11.89 17.95
N PRO A 56 5.73 11.53 18.50
CA PRO A 56 6.49 10.40 18.02
C PRO A 56 5.71 9.08 18.14
N VAL A 57 5.73 8.29 17.06
CA VAL A 57 5.21 6.92 17.04
C VAL A 57 6.38 5.94 17.18
N PRO A 58 6.28 4.88 18.00
CA PRO A 58 7.34 3.88 18.09
C PRO A 58 7.65 3.25 16.74
N ARG A 59 8.94 3.19 16.36
CA ARG A 59 9.36 2.63 15.07
C ARG A 59 8.89 1.19 14.86
N GLU A 60 8.88 0.40 15.93
CA GLU A 60 8.42 -0.99 15.90
C GLU A 60 6.95 -1.12 15.47
N VAL A 61 6.08 -0.15 15.81
CA VAL A 61 4.69 -0.13 15.33
C VAL A 61 4.66 0.02 13.82
N ILE A 62 5.48 0.93 13.26
CA ILE A 62 5.59 1.14 11.80
C ILE A 62 6.11 -0.12 11.10
N ASP A 63 7.13 -0.76 11.66
CA ASP A 63 7.68 -2.00 11.10
C ASP A 63 6.65 -3.13 11.15
N ASN A 64 5.87 -3.24 12.23
CA ASN A 64 4.83 -4.25 12.38
C ASN A 64 3.69 -4.07 11.37
N VAL A 65 3.16 -2.85 11.19
CA VAL A 65 2.08 -2.63 10.20
C VAL A 65 2.55 -2.90 8.76
N ILE A 66 3.83 -2.62 8.45
CA ILE A 66 4.43 -2.96 7.15
C ILE A 66 4.61 -4.48 6.99
N ARG A 67 5.07 -5.18 8.04
CA ARG A 67 5.14 -6.65 8.02
C ARG A 67 3.75 -7.26 7.79
N THR A 68 2.72 -6.72 8.44
CA THR A 68 1.33 -7.13 8.21
C THR A 68 0.90 -6.88 6.76
N ALA A 69 1.23 -5.73 6.19
CA ALA A 69 0.97 -5.46 4.76
C ALA A 69 1.70 -6.45 3.84
N GLY A 70 2.92 -6.86 4.20
CA GLY A 70 3.71 -7.86 3.47
C GLY A 70 3.10 -9.27 3.45
N THR A 71 2.14 -9.60 4.32
CA THR A 71 1.43 -10.90 4.28
C THR A 71 0.35 -10.97 3.21
N SER A 72 0.25 -9.95 2.34
CA SER A 72 -0.77 -9.88 1.30
C SER A 72 -0.57 -10.94 0.22
N PRO A 73 -1.65 -11.42 -0.42
CA PRO A 73 -1.50 -12.22 -1.62
C PRO A 73 -0.96 -11.36 -2.78
N SER A 74 -0.24 -12.00 -3.69
CA SER A 74 0.24 -11.38 -4.92
C SER A 74 0.18 -12.36 -6.09
N GLY A 75 -0.03 -11.84 -7.30
CA GLY A 75 -0.04 -12.66 -8.51
C GLY A 75 1.27 -13.44 -8.66
N ALA A 76 1.16 -14.78 -8.75
CA ALA A 76 2.30 -15.69 -8.80
C ALA A 76 3.33 -15.50 -7.66
N HIS A 77 2.90 -15.09 -6.46
CA HIS A 77 3.77 -14.85 -5.30
C HIS A 77 4.96 -13.94 -5.63
N THR A 78 4.69 -12.85 -6.35
CA THR A 78 5.71 -11.91 -6.82
C THR A 78 6.08 -10.82 -5.81
N GLU A 79 5.24 -10.62 -4.79
CA GLU A 79 5.42 -9.63 -3.71
C GLU A 79 5.86 -8.24 -4.23
N PRO A 80 5.14 -7.64 -5.19
CA PRO A 80 5.65 -6.55 -6.02
C PRO A 80 5.52 -5.17 -5.35
N TRP A 81 5.86 -5.07 -4.07
CA TRP A 81 5.73 -3.84 -3.27
C TRP A 81 7.06 -3.40 -2.66
N THR A 82 7.26 -2.09 -2.59
CA THR A 82 8.29 -1.47 -1.76
C THR A 82 7.63 -0.43 -0.87
N PHE A 83 7.78 -0.58 0.45
CA PHE A 83 7.35 0.40 1.45
C PHE A 83 8.54 1.29 1.82
N VAL A 84 8.53 2.54 1.37
CA VAL A 84 9.58 3.53 1.70
C VAL A 84 9.10 4.34 2.90
N VAL A 85 9.78 4.16 4.03
CA VAL A 85 9.50 4.88 5.28
C VAL A 85 10.42 6.10 5.38
N VAL A 86 9.83 7.29 5.46
CA VAL A 86 10.54 8.56 5.57
C VAL A 86 10.26 9.18 6.93
N GLN A 87 11.31 9.39 7.72
CA GLN A 87 11.27 10.07 9.02
C GLN A 87 12.04 11.39 9.01
N ASP A 88 13.06 11.49 8.15
CA ASP A 88 13.94 12.65 8.02
C ASP A 88 13.15 13.92 7.66
N SER A 89 13.30 14.97 8.46
CA SER A 89 12.54 16.21 8.30
C SER A 89 12.82 16.91 6.97
N ASP A 90 14.10 16.94 6.55
CA ASP A 90 14.50 17.64 5.34
C ASP A 90 13.98 16.92 4.10
N LEU A 91 14.01 15.58 4.11
CA LEU A 91 13.44 14.77 3.03
C LEU A 91 11.92 14.86 2.99
N LYS A 92 11.24 14.88 4.14
CA LYS A 92 9.78 15.13 4.20
C LYS A 92 9.43 16.50 3.62
N HIS A 93 10.20 17.54 3.94
CA HIS A 93 9.97 18.88 3.42
C HIS A 93 10.15 18.95 1.90
N LYS A 94 11.21 18.34 1.37
CA LYS A 94 11.40 18.23 -0.09
C LYS A 94 10.25 17.50 -0.79
N ILE A 95 9.71 16.44 -0.16
CA ILE A 95 8.53 15.74 -0.67
C ILE A 95 7.32 16.68 -0.67
N ARG A 96 7.13 17.46 0.40
CA ARG A 96 6.05 18.43 0.50
C ARG A 96 6.11 19.46 -0.62
N GLU A 97 7.26 20.10 -0.84
CA GLU A 97 7.44 21.09 -1.91
C GLU A 97 7.01 20.55 -3.28
N ILE A 98 7.50 19.35 -3.64
CA ILE A 98 7.16 18.68 -4.90
C ILE A 98 5.65 18.41 -5.00
N VAL A 99 5.03 17.90 -3.92
CA VAL A 99 3.60 17.57 -3.91
C VAL A 99 2.73 18.83 -4.00
N GLU A 100 3.06 19.89 -3.26
CA GLU A 100 2.29 21.14 -3.27
C GLU A 100 2.38 21.84 -4.63
N GLU A 101 3.55 21.86 -5.27
CA GLU A 101 3.74 22.43 -6.61
C GLU A 101 2.88 21.69 -7.66
N GLU A 102 2.93 20.36 -7.69
CA GLU A 102 2.13 19.56 -8.63
C GLU A 102 0.63 19.64 -8.33
N GLU A 103 0.22 19.69 -7.06
CA GLU A 103 -1.18 19.86 -6.67
C GLU A 103 -1.70 21.25 -7.07
N GLU A 104 -0.91 22.31 -6.93
CA GLU A 104 -1.31 23.65 -7.39
C GLU A 104 -1.60 23.65 -8.89
N ILE A 105 -0.75 22.99 -9.69
CA ILE A 105 -0.97 22.82 -11.14
C ILE A 105 -2.22 21.96 -11.40
N ASN A 106 -2.44 20.90 -10.62
CA ASN A 106 -3.59 20.02 -10.76
C ASN A 106 -4.91 20.75 -10.54
N TYR A 107 -5.02 21.51 -9.43
CA TYR A 107 -6.21 22.29 -9.08
C TYR A 107 -6.47 23.41 -10.09
N LYS A 108 -5.42 24.04 -10.64
CA LYS A 108 -5.57 25.16 -11.58
C LYS A 108 -5.82 24.73 -13.02
N LYS A 109 -5.30 23.58 -13.47
CA LYS A 109 -5.27 23.22 -14.90
C LYS A 109 -5.66 21.79 -15.24
N ARG A 110 -5.18 20.78 -14.52
CA ARG A 110 -5.24 19.37 -14.99
C ARG A 110 -6.51 18.61 -14.57
N MET A 111 -7.12 18.96 -13.43
CA MET A 111 -8.25 18.19 -12.87
C MET A 111 -9.60 18.47 -13.56
N GLY A 112 -9.74 19.59 -14.26
CA GLY A 112 -11.01 20.02 -14.85
C GLY A 112 -12.08 20.39 -13.80
N GLU A 113 -13.16 21.05 -14.23
CA GLU A 113 -14.17 21.59 -13.29
C GLU A 113 -14.91 20.51 -12.49
N ARG A 114 -15.19 19.36 -13.12
CA ARG A 114 -15.95 18.26 -12.50
C ARG A 114 -15.21 17.70 -11.28
N TRP A 115 -13.94 17.39 -11.43
CA TRP A 115 -13.13 16.83 -10.34
C TRP A 115 -12.97 17.84 -9.19
N VAL A 116 -12.69 19.11 -9.51
CA VAL A 116 -12.58 20.15 -8.49
C VAL A 116 -13.89 20.30 -7.70
N ASN A 117 -15.03 20.21 -8.37
CA ASN A 117 -16.34 20.22 -7.71
C ASN A 117 -16.55 19.01 -6.79
N ASP A 118 -16.15 17.81 -7.21
CA ASP A 118 -16.26 16.58 -6.40
C ASP A 118 -15.39 16.65 -5.13
N LEU A 119 -14.28 17.40 -5.18
CA LEU A 119 -13.38 17.63 -4.03
C LEU A 119 -13.87 18.70 -3.05
N LYS A 120 -14.78 19.62 -3.45
CA LYS A 120 -15.23 20.73 -2.57
C LYS A 120 -15.77 20.25 -1.23
N ARG A 121 -16.49 19.12 -1.21
CA ARG A 121 -17.04 18.52 0.03
C ARG A 121 -15.95 18.08 1.01
N LEU A 122 -14.74 17.82 0.53
CA LEU A 122 -13.60 17.38 1.35
C LEU A 122 -12.77 18.55 1.87
N ARG A 123 -13.03 19.78 1.38
CA ARG A 123 -12.30 21.01 1.74
C ARG A 123 -10.78 20.89 1.61
N THR A 124 -10.33 20.13 0.61
CA THR A 124 -8.91 19.96 0.30
C THR A 124 -8.42 21.09 -0.60
N ASN A 125 -7.16 21.48 -0.44
CA ASN A 125 -6.45 22.40 -1.31
C ASN A 125 -5.06 21.82 -1.63
N TRP A 126 -4.18 22.62 -2.24
CA TRP A 126 -2.82 22.23 -2.58
C TRP A 126 -1.87 22.20 -1.37
N ILE A 127 -2.21 22.84 -0.25
CA ILE A 127 -1.36 22.88 0.96
C ILE A 127 -1.48 21.54 1.70
N LYS A 128 -0.35 20.86 1.91
CA LYS A 128 -0.25 19.51 2.50
C LYS A 128 0.63 19.52 3.76
N GLU A 129 0.28 20.35 4.73
CA GLU A 129 1.03 20.52 5.98
C GLU A 129 1.34 19.20 6.71
N TYR A 130 0.43 18.22 6.64
CA TYR A 130 0.62 16.89 7.21
C TYR A 130 1.88 16.15 6.69
N LEU A 131 2.44 16.54 5.53
CA LEU A 131 3.68 15.97 5.01
C LEU A 131 4.91 16.35 5.85
N ASP A 132 4.90 17.53 6.47
CA ASP A 132 5.96 17.94 7.41
C ASP A 132 5.66 17.46 8.83
N ILE A 133 4.41 17.60 9.27
CA ILE A 133 4.02 17.36 10.67
C ILE A 133 4.03 15.87 11.03
N ALA A 134 3.56 14.98 10.15
CA ALA A 134 3.47 13.56 10.47
C ALA A 134 4.86 12.98 10.81
N PRO A 135 5.00 12.19 11.88
CA PRO A 135 6.30 11.63 12.28
C PRO A 135 6.90 10.68 11.24
N TYR A 136 6.05 10.03 10.44
CA TYR A 136 6.44 9.15 9.35
C TYR A 136 5.59 9.38 8.10
N LEU A 137 6.22 9.32 6.93
CA LEU A 137 5.55 9.10 5.66
C LEU A 137 5.83 7.68 5.18
N ILE A 138 4.80 6.96 4.74
CA ILE A 138 4.95 5.65 4.09
C ILE A 138 4.56 5.82 2.63
N LEU A 139 5.56 5.81 1.74
CA LEU A 139 5.36 5.85 0.30
C LEU A 139 5.37 4.43 -0.24
N ILE A 140 4.28 4.02 -0.89
CA ILE A 140 4.08 2.66 -1.36
C ILE A 140 4.32 2.63 -2.87
N PHE A 141 5.36 1.92 -3.28
CA PHE A 141 5.71 1.76 -4.68
C PHE A 141 5.30 0.37 -5.16
N LYS A 142 4.60 0.32 -6.29
CA LYS A 142 4.44 -0.92 -7.04
C LYS A 142 5.67 -1.18 -7.90
N GLN A 143 6.20 -2.40 -7.82
CA GLN A 143 7.24 -2.87 -8.71
C GLN A 143 6.56 -3.38 -9.99
N VAL A 144 6.61 -2.58 -11.07
CA VAL A 144 5.96 -2.93 -12.34
C VAL A 144 6.56 -4.21 -12.96
N TYR A 145 7.82 -4.48 -12.65
CA TYR A 145 8.53 -5.72 -12.93
C TYR A 145 9.62 -5.91 -11.87
N GLY A 146 10.12 -7.14 -11.74
CA GLY A 146 11.26 -7.50 -10.90
C GLY A 146 12.50 -7.82 -11.74
N ARG A 147 13.60 -8.14 -11.08
CA ARG A 147 14.82 -8.64 -11.75
C ARG A 147 15.22 -9.98 -11.15
N LEU A 148 15.50 -10.95 -12.02
CA LEU A 148 16.07 -12.24 -11.64
C LEU A 148 17.58 -12.09 -11.33
N PRO A 149 18.20 -13.05 -10.61
CA PRO A 149 19.64 -13.00 -10.33
C PRO A 149 20.54 -12.89 -11.56
N ASN A 150 20.08 -13.42 -12.71
CA ASN A 150 20.77 -13.32 -14.00
C ASN A 150 20.55 -11.97 -14.72
N GLY A 151 19.89 -11.01 -14.09
CA GLY A 151 19.59 -9.68 -14.63
C GLY A 151 18.37 -9.62 -15.56
N LYS A 152 17.78 -10.77 -15.93
CA LYS A 152 16.55 -10.81 -16.75
C LYS A 152 15.37 -10.22 -16.01
N LYS A 153 14.38 -9.74 -16.78
CA LYS A 153 13.15 -9.16 -16.26
C LYS A 153 12.26 -10.27 -15.69
N LYS A 154 11.77 -10.10 -14.45
CA LYS A 154 10.72 -10.93 -13.85
C LYS A 154 9.38 -10.22 -14.03
N THR A 155 8.39 -10.91 -14.57
CA THR A 155 7.04 -10.37 -14.73
C THR A 155 6.31 -10.33 -13.38
N HIS A 156 5.70 -9.19 -13.05
CA HIS A 156 4.82 -9.07 -11.88
C HIS A 156 3.37 -8.97 -12.33
N TYR A 157 2.67 -10.10 -12.29
CA TYR A 157 1.26 -10.20 -12.69
C TYR A 157 0.37 -9.44 -11.72
N TYR A 158 -0.56 -8.66 -12.25
CA TYR A 158 -1.54 -7.90 -11.46
C TYR A 158 -0.89 -7.06 -10.34
N ASN A 159 0.30 -6.50 -10.59
CA ASN A 159 1.08 -5.79 -9.57
C ASN A 159 0.30 -4.66 -8.89
N GLU A 160 -0.46 -3.86 -9.65
CA GLU A 160 -1.26 -2.77 -9.11
C GLU A 160 -2.35 -3.27 -8.14
N ILE A 161 -3.04 -4.36 -8.51
CA ILE A 161 -4.07 -4.98 -7.66
C ILE A 161 -3.41 -5.58 -6.41
N SER A 162 -2.31 -6.31 -6.57
CA SER A 162 -1.57 -6.94 -5.47
C SER A 162 -1.12 -5.89 -4.44
N VAL A 163 -0.53 -4.80 -4.91
CA VAL A 163 -0.08 -3.69 -4.05
C VAL A 163 -1.26 -2.96 -3.41
N SER A 164 -2.38 -2.82 -4.12
CA SER A 164 -3.59 -2.19 -3.55
C SER A 164 -4.21 -3.04 -2.43
N ILE A 165 -4.16 -4.38 -2.54
CA ILE A 165 -4.56 -5.28 -1.45
C ILE A 165 -3.63 -5.07 -0.24
N ALA A 166 -2.32 -4.96 -0.47
CA ALA A 166 -1.36 -4.66 0.59
C ALA A 166 -1.60 -3.30 1.26
N CYS A 167 -1.97 -2.28 0.49
CA CYS A 167 -2.43 -1.00 1.05
C CYS A 167 -3.67 -1.18 1.94
N GLY A 168 -4.64 -2.01 1.53
CA GLY A 168 -5.83 -2.30 2.32
C GLY A 168 -5.51 -2.96 3.67
N ILE A 169 -4.58 -3.92 3.67
CA ILE A 169 -4.10 -4.59 4.89
C ILE A 169 -3.29 -3.62 5.76
N LEU A 170 -2.43 -2.77 5.17
CA LEU A 170 -1.72 -1.71 5.89
C LEU A 170 -2.70 -0.75 6.59
N LEU A 171 -3.76 -0.31 5.90
CA LEU A 171 -4.78 0.57 6.46
C LEU A 171 -5.54 -0.08 7.62
N ALA A 172 -5.79 -1.39 7.54
CA ALA A 172 -6.41 -2.13 8.63
C ALA A 172 -5.46 -2.23 9.83
N ALA A 173 -4.18 -2.53 9.60
CA ALA A 173 -3.16 -2.62 10.65
C ALA A 173 -2.95 -1.27 11.38
N LEU A 174 -2.89 -0.16 10.63
CA LEU A 174 -2.79 1.19 11.19
C LEU A 174 -4.00 1.58 12.06
N GLN A 175 -5.18 1.00 11.84
CA GLN A 175 -6.38 1.29 12.64
C GLN A 175 -6.43 0.49 13.95
N VAL A 176 -5.66 -0.60 14.04
CA VAL A 176 -5.61 -1.47 15.22
C VAL A 176 -4.69 -0.89 16.30
N CYS A 177 -3.60 -0.25 15.89
CA CYS A 177 -2.63 0.40 16.77
C CYS A 177 -3.09 1.81 17.19
#